data_AF-A0A927SQH7-F1
#
_entry.id   AF-A0A927SQH7-F1
#
_cell.length_a   1.000
_cell.length_b   1.000
_cell.length_c   1.000
_cell.angle_alpha   90.00
_cell.angle_beta   90.00
_cell.angle_gamma   90.00
#
_symmetry.space_group_name_H-M   'P 1'
#
loop_
_entity.id
_entity.type
_entity.pdbx_description
1 polymer ?
#
loop_
_entity_poly.entity_id
_entity_poly.type
_entity_poly.pdbx_seq_one_letter_code
_entity_poly.pdbx_strand_id
1 'polypeptide(L)'
;MEYDVIKKCDTEVGCTESCYRDISVSVPITIKPFGEVGNAKTECVGNAVVIEKYDPCDKKHDNSCKFTITQKLRIEVPVIFGARAEAGDACVDCDEEC
;
A
#
# COMPACT_ATOMS: atom_id res chain seq x y z
N MET A 1 -0.48 12.01 40.99
CA MET A 1 -0.73 13.31 41.63
C MET A 1 -1.86 13.07 42.61
N GLU A 2 -1.53 13.12 43.89
CA GLU A 2 -2.42 12.87 45.01
C GLU A 2 -3.19 14.15 45.30
N TYR A 3 -4.51 14.07 45.45
CA TYR A 3 -5.35 15.22 45.78
C TYR A 3 -6.12 14.92 47.07
N ASP A 4 -5.76 15.65 48.13
CA ASP A 4 -6.47 15.68 49.42
C ASP A 4 -7.87 16.29 49.26
N VAL A 5 -8.90 15.52 49.60
CA VAL A 5 -10.28 16.01 49.65
C VAL A 5 -10.55 16.60 51.03
N ILE A 6 -10.56 17.93 51.12
CA ILE A 6 -11.02 18.66 52.30
C ILE A 6 -12.54 18.49 52.41
N LYS A 7 -13.01 17.65 53.35
CA LYS A 7 -14.43 17.51 53.68
C LYS A 7 -14.89 18.62 54.62
N LYS A 8 -15.91 19.36 54.21
CA LYS A 8 -16.73 20.21 55.10
C LYS A 8 -18.20 19.83 54.88
N CYS A 9 -18.86 19.32 55.93
CA CYS A 9 -20.29 19.00 55.89
C CYS A 9 -21.09 20.16 56.49
N ASP A 10 -22.10 20.62 55.75
CA ASP A 10 -23.19 21.46 56.23
C ASP A 10 -24.53 20.85 55.76
N THR A 11 -25.58 21.03 56.55
CA THR A 11 -26.78 20.18 56.66
C THR A 11 -27.86 20.36 55.56
N GLU A 12 -28.23 19.23 54.91
CA GLU A 12 -29.43 18.88 54.07
C GLU A 12 -29.66 19.69 52.76
N VAL A 13 -29.60 19.16 51.53
CA VAL A 13 -30.26 17.99 50.91
C VAL A 13 -29.35 17.40 49.81
N GLY A 14 -29.03 16.10 49.91
CA GLY A 14 -28.46 15.29 48.82
C GLY A 14 -26.94 15.09 48.83
N CYS A 15 -26.49 13.83 48.86
CA CYS A 15 -25.11 13.48 48.52
C CYS A 15 -24.92 13.64 47.01
N THR A 16 -23.96 14.46 46.58
CA THR A 16 -23.51 14.45 45.18
C THR A 16 -22.46 13.35 45.04
N GLU A 17 -22.84 12.20 44.47
CA GLU A 17 -21.89 11.15 44.08
C GLU A 17 -21.59 11.26 42.59
N SER A 18 -20.30 11.23 42.23
CA SER A 18 -19.85 11.25 40.84
C SER A 18 -19.51 9.83 40.39
N CYS A 19 -20.44 9.21 39.67
CA CYS A 19 -20.31 8.01 38.84
C CYS A 19 -19.38 8.21 37.62
N TYR A 20 -18.10 7.84 37.65
CA TYR A 20 -17.26 7.81 36.44
C TYR A 20 -17.24 6.39 35.86
N ARG A 21 -17.51 6.26 34.56
CA ARG A 21 -17.52 4.98 33.85
C ARG A 21 -16.66 5.05 32.61
N ASP A 22 -15.87 3.99 32.42
CA ASP A 22 -15.12 3.77 31.19
C ASP A 22 -15.99 2.95 30.23
N ILE A 23 -16.00 3.34 28.95
CA ILE A 23 -16.75 2.65 27.89
C ILE A 23 -15.80 2.08 26.85
N SER A 24 -16.11 0.86 26.38
CA SER A 24 -15.38 0.25 25.28
C SER A 24 -16.10 0.54 23.96
N VAL A 25 -15.40 1.22 23.05
CA VAL A 25 -15.91 1.53 21.71
C VAL A 25 -15.05 0.81 20.68
N SER A 26 -15.68 -0.02 19.86
CA SER A 26 -15.03 -0.78 18.79
C SER A 26 -15.61 -0.39 17.43
N VAL A 27 -14.76 -0.01 16.49
CA VAL A 27 -15.17 0.27 15.11
C VAL A 27 -14.52 -0.78 14.19
N PRO A 28 -15.31 -1.63 13.51
CA PRO A 28 -14.76 -2.60 12.59
C PRO A 28 -14.21 -1.90 11.35
N ILE A 29 -12.96 -2.19 10.99
CA ILE A 29 -12.31 -1.65 9.78
C ILE A 29 -12.13 -2.77 8.77
N THR A 30 -12.66 -2.58 7.55
CA THR A 30 -12.47 -3.49 6.42
C THR A 30 -11.49 -2.89 5.43
N ILE A 31 -10.43 -3.65 5.08
CA ILE A 31 -9.45 -3.26 4.06
C ILE A 31 -9.64 -4.13 2.82
N LYS A 32 -9.84 -3.49 1.67
CA LYS A 32 -9.96 -4.12 0.36
C LYS A 32 -8.76 -3.73 -0.50
N PRO A 33 -7.73 -4.57 -0.63
CA PRO A 33 -6.62 -4.32 -1.53
C PRO A 33 -7.05 -4.49 -2.99
N PHE A 34 -6.41 -3.77 -3.91
CA PHE A 34 -6.57 -3.95 -5.33
C PHE A 34 -5.25 -3.70 -6.07
N GLY A 35 -5.12 -4.33 -7.22
CA GLY A 35 -3.98 -4.16 -8.12
C GLY A 35 -4.41 -4.37 -9.56
N GLU A 36 -3.97 -3.48 -10.44
CA GLU A 36 -4.26 -3.50 -11.86
C GLU A 36 -2.96 -3.40 -12.64
N VAL A 37 -2.77 -4.33 -13.57
CA VAL A 37 -1.64 -4.30 -14.50
C VAL A 37 -2.18 -3.78 -15.82
N GLY A 38 -1.65 -2.64 -16.28
CA GLY A 38 -2.01 -2.09 -17.57
C GLY A 38 -1.18 -2.71 -18.70
N ASN A 39 -1.47 -2.31 -19.93
CA ASN A 39 -0.80 -2.85 -21.11
C ASN A 39 0.66 -2.43 -21.16
N ALA A 40 1.53 -3.41 -21.44
CA ALA A 40 2.94 -3.15 -21.69
C ALA A 40 3.10 -2.32 -22.96
N LYS A 41 3.87 -1.23 -22.87
CA LYS A 41 4.26 -0.40 -24.00
C LYS A 41 5.70 -0.70 -24.35
N THR A 42 5.98 -0.86 -25.63
CA THR A 42 7.33 -1.08 -26.15
C THR A 42 7.70 0.04 -27.12
N GLU A 43 8.90 0.58 -26.96
CA GLU A 43 9.44 1.66 -27.78
C GLU A 43 10.83 1.28 -28.28
N CYS A 44 11.10 1.45 -29.57
CA CYS A 44 12.47 1.36 -30.10
C CYS A 44 13.24 2.61 -29.68
N VAL A 45 14.30 2.43 -28.89
CA VAL A 45 15.12 3.54 -28.40
C VAL A 45 16.48 3.52 -29.09
N GLY A 46 16.73 4.53 -29.91
CA GLY A 46 17.94 4.62 -30.72
C GLY A 46 17.86 3.79 -31.99
N ASN A 47 18.90 3.89 -32.81
CA ASN A 47 18.98 3.20 -34.10
C ASN A 47 19.43 1.75 -33.94
N ALA A 48 18.95 0.89 -34.85
CA ALA A 48 19.47 -0.45 -34.99
C ALA A 48 20.92 -0.42 -35.46
N VAL A 49 21.76 -1.27 -34.87
CA VAL A 49 23.16 -1.45 -35.26
C VAL A 49 23.31 -2.82 -35.90
N VAL A 50 23.87 -2.85 -37.10
CA VAL A 50 24.22 -4.09 -37.81
C VAL A 50 25.71 -4.33 -37.60
N ILE A 51 26.05 -5.50 -37.06
CA ILE A 51 27.43 -5.92 -36.82
C ILE A 51 27.68 -7.16 -37.66
N GLU A 52 28.59 -7.04 -38.61
CA GLU A 52 29.10 -8.18 -39.36
C GLU A 52 30.00 -9.00 -38.43
N LYS A 53 29.68 -10.28 -38.25
CA LYS A 53 30.56 -11.23 -37.56
C LYS A 53 31.19 -12.12 -38.62
N TYR A 54 32.27 -11.63 -39.23
CA TYR A 54 33.07 -12.41 -40.16
C TYR A 54 34.53 -12.40 -39.73
N ASP A 55 35.14 -13.58 -39.61
CA ASP A 55 36.60 -13.70 -39.54
C ASP A 55 37.13 -13.67 -40.99
N PRO A 56 37.90 -12.65 -41.39
CA PRO A 56 38.45 -12.55 -42.74
C PRO A 56 39.38 -13.72 -43.11
N CYS A 57 39.80 -14.54 -42.14
CA CYS A 57 40.66 -15.72 -42.37
C CYS A 57 39.87 -17.01 -42.66
N ASP A 58 38.54 -17.03 -42.47
CA ASP A 58 37.71 -18.21 -42.67
C ASP A 58 37.37 -18.40 -44.16
N LYS A 59 38.29 -19.04 -44.89
CA LYS A 59 38.24 -19.29 -46.35
C LYS A 59 37.15 -20.29 -46.79
N LYS A 60 36.17 -20.61 -45.95
CA LYS A 60 35.02 -21.41 -46.37
C LYS A 60 33.98 -20.49 -47.00
N HIS A 61 33.89 -20.56 -48.33
CA HIS A 61 32.76 -20.04 -49.09
C HIS A 61 31.50 -20.83 -48.75
N ASP A 62 30.96 -20.62 -47.55
CA ASP A 62 29.56 -20.87 -47.26
C ASP A 62 28.78 -19.75 -47.96
N ASN A 63 27.85 -20.10 -48.84
CA ASN A 63 27.17 -19.15 -49.74
C ASN A 63 26.11 -18.31 -48.99
N SER A 64 26.39 -17.93 -47.74
CA SER A 64 25.49 -17.30 -46.78
C SER A 64 26.11 -16.06 -46.13
N CYS A 65 25.33 -15.01 -45.97
CA CYS A 65 25.72 -13.80 -45.26
C CYS A 65 25.36 -13.92 -43.77
N LYS A 66 26.30 -13.62 -42.87
CA LYS A 66 26.09 -13.69 -41.41
C LYS A 66 26.36 -12.33 -40.78
N PHE A 67 25.33 -11.76 -40.17
CA PHE A 67 25.40 -10.50 -39.42
C PHE A 67 24.45 -10.54 -38.24
N THR A 68 24.70 -9.68 -37.25
CA THR A 68 23.86 -9.51 -36.06
C THR A 68 23.22 -8.14 -36.09
N ILE A 69 21.89 -8.07 -35.98
CA ILE A 69 21.16 -6.81 -35.79
C ILE A 69 20.88 -6.64 -34.29
N THR A 70 21.29 -5.50 -33.73
CA THR A 70 21.02 -5.13 -32.34
C THR A 70 20.15 -3.88 -32.30
N GLN A 71 18.97 -3.96 -31.68
CA GLN A 71 18.08 -2.82 -31.44
C GLN A 71 17.75 -2.75 -29.95
N LYS A 72 17.94 -1.57 -29.35
CA LYS A 72 17.55 -1.34 -27.96
C LYS A 72 16.06 -1.04 -27.91
N LEU A 73 15.35 -1.72 -27.01
CA LEU A 73 13.94 -1.49 -26.72
C LEU A 73 13.79 -0.93 -25.31
N ARG A 74 12.85 -0.02 -25.11
CA ARG A 74 12.33 0.39 -23.81
C ARG A 74 10.97 -0.25 -23.63
N ILE A 75 10.78 -0.89 -22.48
CA ILE A 75 9.54 -1.56 -22.12
C ILE A 75 9.00 -0.89 -20.85
N GLU A 76 7.78 -0.40 -20.90
CA GLU A 76 7.04 0.18 -19.78
C GLU A 76 5.87 -0.74 -19.46
N VAL A 77 5.80 -1.24 -18.22
CA VAL A 77 4.66 -2.03 -17.72
C VAL A 77 4.01 -1.23 -16.60
N PRO A 78 2.88 -0.55 -16.86
CA PRO A 78 2.20 0.22 -15.83
C PRO A 78 1.53 -0.72 -14.82
N VAL A 79 1.81 -0.49 -13.53
CA VAL A 79 1.20 -1.23 -12.43
C VAL A 79 0.61 -0.23 -11.45
N ILE A 80 -0.67 -0.38 -11.15
CA ILE A 80 -1.38 0.41 -10.14
C ILE A 80 -1.70 -0.54 -8.99
N PHE A 81 -1.36 -0.15 -7.76
CA PHE A 81 -1.67 -0.90 -6.56
C PHE A 81 -2.18 0.03 -5.47
N GLY A 82 -3.14 -0.44 -4.68
CA GLY A 82 -3.74 0.35 -3.61
C GLY A 82 -4.62 -0.48 -2.68
N ALA A 83 -5.22 0.18 -1.71
CA ALA A 83 -6.21 -0.41 -0.84
C ALA A 83 -7.28 0.62 -0.47
N ARG A 84 -8.52 0.17 -0.36
CA ARG A 84 -9.65 0.96 0.13
C ARG A 84 -9.97 0.51 1.56
N ALA A 85 -10.01 1.46 2.49
CA ALA A 85 -10.43 1.23 3.86
C ALA A 85 -11.86 1.72 4.06
N GLU A 86 -12.70 0.89 4.66
CA GLU A 86 -14.09 1.21 4.98
C GLU A 86 -14.30 0.93 6.47
N ALA A 87 -14.70 1.95 7.22
CA ALA A 87 -15.12 1.79 8.61
C ALA A 87 -16.60 1.39 8.64
N GLY A 88 -16.92 0.36 9.42
CA GLY A 88 -18.31 0.00 9.75
C GLY A 88 -18.81 0.76 10.98
N ASP A 89 -19.99 0.38 11.45
CA ASP A 89 -20.63 1.04 12.58
C ASP A 89 -19.92 0.74 13.91
N ALA A 90 -19.83 1.76 14.76
CA ALA A 90 -19.26 1.62 16.08
C ALA A 90 -20.17 0.75 16.97
N CYS A 91 -19.59 -0.30 17.55
CA CYS A 91 -20.20 -1.05 18.63
C CYS A 91 -19.75 -0.43 19.96
N VAL A 92 -20.70 -0.03 20.80
CA VAL A 92 -20.45 0.50 22.13
C VAL A 92 -20.97 -0.51 23.13
N ASP A 93 -20.07 -1.01 23.99
CA ASP A 93 -20.44 -1.86 25.10
C ASP A 93 -20.50 -1.04 26.38
N CYS A 94 -21.66 -1.10 27.04
CA CYS A 94 -21.95 -0.36 28.25
C CYS A 94 -22.25 -1.38 29.36
N ASP A 95 -21.34 -1.53 30.31
CA ASP A 95 -21.59 -2.39 31.47
C ASP A 95 -22.73 -1.82 32.35
N GLU A 96 -23.69 -2.68 32.71
CA GLU A 96 -24.90 -2.32 33.46
C GLU A 96 -24.68 -2.30 34.98
N GLU A 97 -23.71 -1.56 35.54
CA GLU A 97 -23.70 -1.29 37.00
C GLU A 97 -23.24 0.15 37.34
N CYS A 98 -24.06 0.86 38.13
CA CYS A 98 -23.72 2.05 38.91
C CYS A 98 -24.04 1.73 40.37
#